data_AF-A0A963D4U1-F1
#
_entry.id   AF-A0A963D4U1-F1
#
_cell.length_a   1.000
_cell.length_b   1.000
_cell.length_c   1.000
_cell.angle_alpha   90.00
_cell.angle_beta   90.00
_cell.angle_gamma   90.00
#
_symmetry.space_group_name_H-M   'P 1'
#
loop_
_entity.id
_entity.type
_entity.pdbx_description
1 polymer ?
#
loop_
_entity_poly.entity_id
_entity_poly.type
_entity_poly.pdbx_seq_one_letter_code
_entity_poly.pdbx_strand_id
1 'polypeptide(L)'
;EITLIILPLVAPVVESMGFDLVWFTILFAVCLQTSFLTPPVGFALFYIKGVCPPDVKIGHIYRGVMPFIALQLFGLAMFYVFPQIITWLPSVAYGN
;
A
#
# COMPACT_ATOMS: atom_id res chain seq x y z
N GLU A 1 2.39 1.38 -13.03
CA GLU A 1 1.50 2.06 -14.01
C GLU A 1 0.44 2.92 -13.34
N ILE A 2 -0.43 2.35 -12.49
CA ILE A 2 -1.45 3.11 -11.72
C ILE A 2 -0.83 4.33 -11.03
N THR A 3 0.26 4.15 -10.30
CA THR A 3 0.98 5.24 -9.62
C THR A 3 1.48 6.34 -10.55
N LEU A 4 1.96 5.99 -11.75
CA LEU A 4 2.50 6.96 -12.72
C LEU A 4 1.40 7.82 -13.36
N ILE A 5 0.16 7.30 -13.42
CA ILE A 5 -0.99 8.00 -13.99
C ILE A 5 -1.76 8.77 -12.91
N ILE A 6 -2.02 8.12 -11.77
CA ILE A 6 -2.88 8.66 -10.70
C ILE A 6 -2.16 9.72 -9.86
N LEU A 7 -0.87 9.54 -9.50
CA LEU A 7 -0.19 10.52 -8.65
C LEU A 7 -0.10 11.91 -9.29
N PRO A 8 0.33 12.09 -10.56
CA PRO A 8 0.37 13.43 -11.16
C PRO A 8 -1.00 14.09 -11.27
N LEU A 9 -2.06 13.29 -11.41
CA LEU A 9 -3.44 13.78 -11.46
C LEU A 9 -3.94 14.24 -10.08
N VAL A 10 -3.62 13.48 -9.02
CA VAL A 10 -4.15 13.70 -7.67
C VAL A 10 -3.27 14.64 -6.83
N ALA A 11 -1.96 14.67 -7.09
CA ALA A 11 -0.99 15.53 -6.41
C ALA A 11 -1.41 17.01 -6.32
N PRO A 12 -1.80 17.71 -7.41
CA PRO A 12 -2.20 19.11 -7.32
C PRO A 12 -3.45 19.31 -6.46
N VAL A 13 -4.38 18.35 -6.47
CA VAL A 13 -5.58 18.40 -5.62
C VAL A 13 -5.19 18.25 -4.15
N VAL A 14 -4.36 17.26 -3.82
CA VAL A 14 -3.88 17.01 -2.45
C VAL A 14 -3.11 18.22 -1.90
N GLU A 15 -2.26 18.82 -2.71
CA GLU A 15 -1.52 20.03 -2.36
C GLU A 15 -2.45 21.23 -2.16
N SER A 16 -3.45 21.43 -3.03
CA SER A 16 -4.45 22.50 -2.87
C SER A 16 -5.30 22.37 -1.62
N MET A 17 -5.45 21.14 -1.09
CA MET A 17 -6.14 20.86 0.17
C MET A 17 -5.22 21.07 1.40
N GLY A 18 -3.94 21.39 1.18
CA GLY A 18 -2.94 21.64 2.22
C GLY A 18 -2.35 20.38 2.85
N PHE A 19 -2.47 19.22 2.18
CA PHE A 19 -1.87 17.98 2.66
C PHE A 19 -0.42 17.84 2.19
N ASP A 20 0.40 17.21 3.04
CA ASP A 20 1.77 16.85 2.70
C ASP A 20 1.80 15.73 1.63
N LEU A 21 2.48 16.02 0.51
CA LEU A 21 2.58 15.10 -0.62
C LEU A 21 3.36 13.83 -0.30
N VAL A 22 4.38 13.91 0.58
CA VAL A 22 5.18 12.74 0.97
C VAL A 22 4.31 11.78 1.78
N TRP A 23 3.61 12.29 2.79
CA TRP A 23 2.65 11.54 3.59
C TRP A 23 1.58 10.86 2.72
N PHE A 24 0.94 11.62 1.82
CA PHE A 24 -0.07 11.08 0.92
C PHE A 24 0.51 9.98 0.01
N THR A 25 1.68 10.22 -0.57
CA THR A 25 2.34 9.27 -1.48
C THR A 25 2.64 7.94 -0.79
N ILE A 26 3.09 7.98 0.48
CA ILE A 26 3.35 6.74 1.23
C ILE A 26 2.07 6.01 1.59
N LEU A 27 1.01 6.71 2.03
CA LEU A 27 -0.29 6.08 2.26
C LEU A 27 -0.83 5.41 0.99
N PHE A 28 -0.74 6.11 -0.14
CA PHE A 28 -1.16 5.59 -1.43
C PHE A 28 -0.33 4.35 -1.84
N ALA A 29 0.99 4.39 -1.67
CA ALA A 29 1.87 3.28 -1.98
C ALA A 29 1.56 2.02 -1.14
N VAL A 30 1.37 2.18 0.17
CA VAL A 30 1.03 1.07 1.09
C VAL A 30 -0.34 0.50 0.76
N CYS A 31 -1.32 1.37 0.47
CA CYS A 31 -2.66 0.96 0.05
C CYS A 31 -2.64 0.16 -1.26
N LEU A 32 -1.90 0.63 -2.27
CA LEU A 32 -1.72 -0.11 -3.52
C LEU A 32 -1.00 -1.44 -3.30
N GLN A 33 0.04 -1.50 -2.48
CA GLN A 33 0.70 -2.76 -2.17
C GLN A 33 -0.26 -3.77 -1.52
N THR A 34 -1.15 -3.29 -0.63
CA THR A 34 -2.18 -4.12 0.01
C THR A 34 -3.20 -4.65 -1.00
N SER A 35 -3.57 -3.84 -2.00
CA SER A 35 -4.54 -4.25 -3.02
C SER A 35 -4.01 -5.36 -3.92
N PHE A 36 -2.70 -5.40 -4.20
CA PHE A 36 -2.07 -6.53 -4.90
C PHE A 36 -2.10 -7.86 -4.14
N LEU A 37 -2.35 -7.81 -2.82
CA LEU A 37 -2.49 -8.97 -1.95
C LEU A 37 -3.96 -9.29 -1.62
N THR A 38 -4.93 -8.55 -2.14
CA THR A 38 -6.35 -8.74 -1.81
C THR A 38 -7.15 -9.01 -3.10
N PRO A 39 -8.02 -10.04 -3.15
CA PRO A 39 -8.93 -10.22 -4.29
C PRO A 39 -9.87 -9.01 -4.44
N PRO A 40 -10.17 -8.50 -5.65
CA PRO A 40 -10.02 -9.12 -6.98
C PRO A 40 -8.69 -8.80 -7.71
N VAL A 41 -7.90 -7.84 -7.23
CA VAL A 41 -6.63 -7.38 -7.86
C VAL A 41 -5.41 -8.17 -7.35
N GLY A 42 -5.67 -9.30 -6.67
CA GLY A 42 -4.70 -10.19 -6.04
C GLY A 42 -3.79 -10.95 -7.00
N PHE A 43 -3.19 -10.28 -7.99
CA PHE A 43 -2.33 -10.87 -9.00
C PHE A 43 -1.19 -11.69 -8.40
N ALA A 44 -0.61 -11.24 -7.28
CA ALA A 44 0.40 -12.01 -6.57
C ALA A 44 -0.12 -13.36 -6.06
N LEU A 45 -1.37 -13.41 -5.59
CA LEU A 45 -2.00 -14.64 -5.11
C LEU A 45 -2.33 -15.60 -6.26
N PHE A 46 -2.78 -15.07 -7.39
CA PHE A 46 -3.06 -15.87 -8.59
C PHE A 46 -1.77 -16.37 -9.25
N TYR A 47 -0.71 -15.58 -9.21
CA TYR A 47 0.62 -16.00 -9.65
C TYR A 47 1.12 -17.19 -8.82
N ILE A 48 1.03 -17.10 -7.49
CA ILE A 48 1.40 -18.23 -6.62
C ILE A 48 0.51 -19.45 -6.88
N LYS A 49 -0.81 -19.26 -7.07
CA LYS A 49 -1.70 -20.37 -7.41
C LYS A 49 -1.30 -21.09 -8.71
N GLY A 50 -0.78 -20.35 -9.69
CA GLY A 50 -0.32 -20.89 -10.98
C GLY A 50 0.92 -21.78 -10.88
N VAL A 51 1.77 -21.60 -9.87
CA VAL A 51 2.96 -22.44 -9.63
C VAL A 51 2.75 -23.49 -8.54
N CYS A 52 1.68 -23.39 -7.75
CA CYS A 52 1.39 -24.35 -6.70
C CYS A 52 0.78 -25.67 -7.23
N PRO A 53 1.06 -26.81 -6.56
CA PRO A 53 0.42 -28.09 -6.85
C PRO A 53 -1.12 -28.00 -6.85
N PRO A 54 -1.82 -28.93 -7.56
CA PRO A 54 -3.28 -28.93 -7.65
C PRO A 54 -3.97 -29.07 -6.29
N ASP A 55 -3.32 -29.70 -5.30
CA ASP A 55 -3.84 -29.87 -3.94
C ASP A 55 -3.95 -28.55 -3.16
N VAL A 56 -3.19 -27.53 -3.58
CA VAL A 56 -3.23 -26.20 -2.95
C VAL A 56 -4.37 -25.38 -3.56
N LYS A 57 -5.43 -25.25 -2.77
CA LYS A 57 -6.59 -24.40 -3.08
C LYS A 57 -6.27 -22.92 -2.86
N ILE A 58 -6.93 -22.04 -3.62
CA ILE A 58 -6.78 -20.59 -3.47
C ILE A 58 -7.07 -20.10 -2.04
N GLY A 59 -8.00 -20.77 -1.34
CA GLY A 59 -8.32 -20.46 0.06
C GLY A 59 -7.16 -20.69 1.03
N HIS A 60 -6.25 -21.63 0.74
CA HIS A 60 -5.05 -21.83 1.57
C HIS A 60 -4.09 -20.64 1.42
N ILE A 61 -3.93 -20.15 0.19
CA ILE A 61 -3.11 -18.98 -0.13
C ILE A 61 -3.70 -17.73 0.54
N TYR A 62 -5.02 -17.56 0.51
CA TYR A 62 -5.70 -16.43 1.15
C TYR A 62 -5.52 -16.42 2.66
N ARG A 63 -5.65 -17.59 3.29
CA ARG A 63 -5.45 -17.71 4.74
C ARG A 63 -3.99 -17.45 5.14
N GLY A 64 -3.04 -17.79 4.28
CA GLY A 64 -1.61 -17.51 4.48
C GLY A 64 -1.24 -16.03 4.40
N VAL A 65 -1.85 -15.27 3.48
CA VAL A 65 -1.56 -13.84 3.30
C VAL A 65 -2.32 -12.93 4.28
N MET A 66 -3.43 -13.41 4.84
CA MET A 66 -4.27 -12.66 5.77
C MET A 66 -3.53 -12.00 6.95
N PRO A 67 -2.62 -12.66 7.68
CA PRO A 67 -1.83 -12.00 8.73
C PRO A 67 -0.97 -10.86 8.20
N PHE A 68 -0.44 -10.99 6.99
CA PHE A 68 0.36 -9.93 6.36
C PHE A 68 -0.50 -8.72 5.99
N ILE A 69 -1.69 -8.94 5.43
CA ILE A 69 -2.66 -7.87 5.16
C ILE A 69 -3.03 -7.14 6.45
N ALA A 70 -3.26 -7.87 7.54
CA ALA A 70 -3.57 -7.27 8.83
C ALA A 70 -2.45 -6.34 9.34
N LEU A 71 -1.18 -6.76 9.21
CA LEU A 71 -0.03 -5.91 9.55
C LEU A 71 0.05 -4.67 8.64
N GLN A 72 -0.21 -4.84 7.35
CA GLN A 72 -0.19 -3.74 6.38
C GLN A 72 -1.27 -2.70 6.69
N LEU A 73 -2.49 -3.14 7.00
CA LEU A 73 -3.60 -2.27 7.41
C LEU A 73 -3.34 -1.59 8.76
N PHE A 74 -2.71 -2.30 9.69
CA PHE A 74 -2.28 -1.72 10.96
C PHE A 74 -1.25 -0.60 10.74
N GLY A 75 -0.24 -0.84 9.90
CA GLY A 75 0.73 0.19 9.51
C GLY A 75 0.07 1.37 8.82
N LEU A 76 -0.85 1.11 7.89
CA LEU A 76 -1.62 2.15 7.20
C LEU A 76 -2.43 3.02 8.17
N ALA A 77 -3.11 2.39 9.14
CA ALA A 77 -3.83 3.11 10.19
C ALA A 77 -2.89 3.96 11.05
N MET A 78 -1.72 3.42 11.39
CA MET A 78 -0.70 4.15 12.16
C MET A 78 -0.18 5.37 11.39
N PHE A 79 0.10 5.23 10.10
CA PHE A 79 0.55 6.32 9.23
C PHE A 79 -0.52 7.41 9.04
N TYR A 80 -1.79 7.00 9.01
CA TYR A 80 -2.91 7.92 8.92
C TYR A 80 -3.08 8.74 10.21
N VAL A 81 -2.97 8.11 11.39
CA VAL A 81 -3.12 8.76 12.70
C VAL A 81 -1.87 9.56 13.10
N PHE A 82 -0.68 9.09 12.74
CA PHE A 82 0.61 9.69 13.09
C PHE A 82 1.45 10.00 11.83
N PRO A 83 1.14 11.07 11.08
CA PRO A 83 1.85 11.46 9.87
C PRO A 83 3.36 11.62 10.05
N GLN A 84 3.80 11.98 11.25
CA GLN A 84 5.19 12.20 11.63
C GLN A 84 6.06 10.96 11.44
N ILE A 85 5.48 9.76 11.49
CA ILE A 85 6.22 8.51 11.22
C ILE A 85 6.80 8.52 9.79
N ILE A 86 6.07 9.13 8.86
CA ILE A 86 6.49 9.25 7.47
C ILE A 86 7.37 10.48 7.27
N THR A 87 6.99 11.62 7.82
CA THR A 87 7.62 12.91 7.50
C THR A 87 8.87 13.22 8.32
N TRP A 88 9.06 12.56 9.47
CA TRP A 88 10.20 12.83 10.36
C TRP A 88 11.54 12.56 9.66
N LEU A 89 11.73 11.38 9.07
CA LEU A 89 13.02 11.04 8.47
C LEU A 89 13.37 11.96 7.28
N PRO A 90 12.47 12.22 6.32
CA PRO A 90 12.72 13.21 5.27
C PRO A 90 13.05 14.60 5.83
N SER A 91 12.35 15.06 6.87
CA SER A 91 12.61 16.37 7.46
C SER A 91 14.01 16.49 8.08
N VAL A 92 14.53 15.40 8.65
CA VAL A 92 15.88 15.36 9.23
C VAL A 92 16.95 15.17 8.14
N ALA A 93 16.68 14.33 7.15
CA ALA A 93 17.64 13.97 6.11
C ALA A 93 17.82 15.07 5.05
N TYR A 94 16.73 15.72 4.66
CA TYR A 94 16.74 16.71 3.59
C TYR A 94 16.57 18.14 4.10
N GLY A 95 16.16 18.33 5.36
CA GLY A 95 15.84 19.63 5.92
C GLY A 95 14.55 20.19 5.31
N ASN A 96 13.68 20.73 6.16
CA ASN A 96 12.72 21.74 5.69
C ASN A 96 13.43 23.09 5.59
#